data_AF-A0A4Z1QQ09-F1
#
_entry.id   AF-A0A4Z1QQ09-F1
#
_cell.length_a   1.000
_cell.length_b   1.000
_cell.length_c   1.000
_cell.angle_alpha   90.00
_cell.angle_beta   90.00
_cell.angle_gamma   90.00
#
_symmetry.space_group_name_H-M   'P 1'
#
loop_
_entity.id
_entity.type
_entity.pdbx_description
1 polymer ?
#
loop_
_entity_poly.entity_id
_entity_poly.type
_entity_poly.pdbx_seq_one_letter_code
_entity_poly.pdbx_strand_id
1 'polypeptide(L)'
;MRAEIKSYSMVGGELANYWPDDPTDFCVGLDVTVGVIGGAGGDIFSFEVCSPKWFHKNRVDKPTFARHVLFVNEYDEAAIKLAVQQ
;
A
#
# COMPACT_ATOMS: atom_id res chain seq x y z
N MET A 1 -8.34 -4.20 -22.98
CA MET A 1 -7.43 -5.25 -22.46
C MET A 1 -8.08 -5.87 -21.23
N ARG A 2 -8.18 -7.20 -21.13
CA ARG A 2 -8.68 -7.88 -19.93
C ARG A 2 -7.51 -8.59 -19.24
N ALA A 3 -7.34 -8.33 -17.94
CA ALA A 3 -6.25 -8.86 -17.14
C ALA A 3 -6.79 -9.69 -15.97
N GLU A 4 -5.96 -10.59 -15.46
CA GLU A 4 -6.22 -11.39 -14.27
C GLU A 4 -4.99 -11.42 -13.36
N ILE A 5 -5.25 -11.61 -12.07
CA ILE A 5 -4.18 -11.88 -11.09
C ILE A 5 -3.69 -13.31 -11.34
N LYS A 6 -2.37 -13.44 -11.56
CA LYS A 6 -1.69 -14.72 -11.75
C LYS A 6 -1.18 -15.29 -10.44
N SER A 7 -0.66 -14.44 -9.57
CA SER A 7 -0.13 -14.80 -8.26
C SER A 7 -0.11 -13.60 -7.32
N TYR A 8 -0.02 -13.88 -6.03
CA TYR A 8 0.24 -12.92 -4.97
C TYR A 8 1.30 -13.51 -4.03
N SER A 9 2.23 -12.68 -3.59
CA SER A 9 3.26 -13.05 -2.61
C SER A 9 3.51 -11.87 -1.67
N MET A 10 4.16 -12.15 -0.55
CA MET A 10 4.72 -11.09 0.28
C MET A 10 6.04 -10.64 -0.35
N VAL A 11 6.38 -9.36 -0.24
CA VAL A 11 7.70 -8.89 -0.68
C VAL A 11 8.77 -9.65 0.11
N GLY A 12 9.57 -10.45 -0.59
CA GLY A 12 10.60 -11.29 0.03
C GLY A 12 10.10 -12.55 0.76
N GLY A 13 8.84 -12.97 0.57
CA GLY A 13 8.31 -14.17 1.22
C GLY A 13 6.97 -14.69 0.69
N GLU A 14 6.42 -15.71 1.34
CA GLU A 14 5.16 -16.34 0.98
C GLU A 14 3.99 -15.74 1.77
N LEU A 15 2.88 -15.41 1.09
CA LEU A 15 1.68 -14.89 1.76
C LEU A 15 0.85 -16.00 2.43
N ALA A 16 0.94 -17.24 1.93
CA ALA A 16 0.03 -18.34 2.29
C ALA A 16 0.02 -18.71 3.79
N ASN A 17 1.09 -18.38 4.52
CA ASN A 17 1.22 -18.65 5.96
C ASN A 17 1.53 -17.37 6.76
N TYR A 18 1.30 -16.20 6.17
CA TYR A 18 1.54 -14.94 6.85
C TYR A 18 0.37 -14.62 7.79
N TRP A 19 0.71 -14.32 9.04
CA TRP A 19 -0.18 -13.68 9.99
C TRP A 19 0.63 -12.62 10.76
N PRO A 20 0.18 -11.36 10.83
CA PRO A 20 0.89 -10.34 11.60
C PRO A 20 0.82 -10.65 13.10
N ASP A 21 1.85 -10.24 13.85
CA ASP A 21 1.87 -10.38 15.32
C ASP A 21 0.69 -9.63 15.99
N ASP A 22 0.36 -8.43 15.48
CA ASP A 22 -0.83 -7.66 15.86
C ASP A 22 -1.68 -7.38 14.60
N PRO A 23 -2.82 -8.08 14.41
CA PRO A 23 -3.74 -7.83 13.29
C PRO A 23 -4.33 -6.42 13.24
N THR A 24 -4.22 -5.64 14.32
CA THR A 24 -4.68 -4.25 14.40
C THR A 24 -3.57 -3.24 14.11
N ASP A 25 -2.29 -3.63 14.11
CA ASP A 25 -1.12 -2.76 13.98
C ASP A 25 -0.04 -3.42 13.13
N PHE A 26 -0.24 -3.46 11.81
CA PHE A 26 0.68 -4.11 10.88
C PHE A 26 0.84 -3.33 9.57
N CYS A 27 1.95 -3.61 8.88
CA CYS A 27 2.16 -3.28 7.48
C CYS A 27 2.92 -4.43 6.82
N VAL A 28 2.48 -4.84 5.63
CA VAL A 28 3.09 -5.89 4.84
C VAL A 28 3.20 -5.46 3.38
N GLY A 29 4.37 -5.65 2.77
CA GLY A 29 4.56 -5.47 1.34
C GLY A 29 4.00 -6.68 0.59
N LEU A 30 3.20 -6.44 -0.45
CA LEU A 30 2.68 -7.46 -1.34
C LEU A 30 3.17 -7.23 -2.77
N ASP A 31 3.51 -8.32 -3.43
CA ASP A 31 3.73 -8.37 -4.88
C ASP A 31 2.56 -9.11 -5.52
N VAL A 32 1.97 -8.51 -6.55
CA VAL A 32 0.90 -9.13 -7.33
C VAL A 32 1.31 -9.17 -8.80
N THR A 33 1.33 -10.38 -9.37
CA THR A 33 1.59 -10.57 -10.79
C THR A 33 0.26 -10.47 -11.54
N VAL A 34 0.14 -9.51 -12.46
CA VAL A 34 -1.07 -9.28 -13.25
C VAL A 34 -0.76 -9.51 -14.72
N GLY A 35 -1.54 -10.35 -15.39
CA GLY A 35 -1.29 -10.75 -16.77
C GLY A 35 -2.55 -10.83 -17.62
N VAL A 36 -2.40 -11.05 -18.92
CA VAL A 36 -3.52 -11.24 -19.84
C VAL A 36 -4.26 -12.54 -19.50
N ILE A 37 -5.59 -12.52 -19.57
CA ILE A 37 -6.43 -13.71 -19.34
C ILE A 37 -5.98 -14.87 -20.25
N GLY A 38 -5.70 -16.03 -19.66
CA GLY A 38 -5.26 -17.22 -20.38
C GLY A 38 -3.82 -17.19 -20.91
N GLY A 39 -3.10 -16.08 -20.74
CA GLY A 39 -1.67 -15.97 -21.04
C GLY A 39 -0.79 -16.49 -19.91
N ALA A 40 0.44 -16.91 -20.21
CA ALA A 40 1.39 -17.41 -19.22
C ALA A 40 2.16 -16.29 -18.46
N GLY A 41 2.26 -15.09 -19.06
CA GLY A 41 3.03 -13.98 -18.50
C GLY A 41 2.18 -12.97 -17.71
N GLY A 42 2.87 -12.09 -16.99
CA GLY A 42 2.31 -10.93 -16.31
C GLY A 42 3.40 -9.99 -15.79
N ASP A 43 3.01 -8.78 -15.43
CA ASP A 43 3.87 -7.77 -14.81
C ASP A 43 3.67 -7.78 -13.29
N ILE A 44 4.74 -7.52 -12.54
CA ILE A 44 4.71 -7.45 -11.08
C ILE A 44 4.34 -6.04 -10.64
N PHE A 45 3.35 -5.93 -9.76
CA PHE A 45 2.94 -4.70 -9.09
C PHE A 45 3.15 -4.86 -7.59
N SER A 46 4.01 -4.02 -7.02
CA SER A 46 4.31 -3.99 -5.59
C SER A 46 3.52 -2.88 -4.90
N PHE A 47 2.93 -3.19 -3.74
CA PHE A 47 2.27 -2.22 -2.88
C PHE A 47 2.27 -2.69 -1.42
N GLU A 48 1.92 -1.81 -0.50
CA GLU A 48 1.84 -2.15 0.92
C GLU A 48 0.39 -2.21 1.39
N VAL A 49 0.09 -3.18 2.25
CA VAL A 49 -1.17 -3.29 2.96
C VAL A 49 -0.87 -3.04 4.43
N CYS A 50 -1.49 -2.01 5.00
CA CYS A 50 -1.29 -1.65 6.40
C CYS A 50 -2.62 -1.34 7.10
N SER A 51 -2.64 -1.56 8.41
CA SER A 51 -3.75 -1.11 9.24
C SER A 51 -3.72 0.41 9.41
N PRO A 52 -4.88 1.07 9.64
CA PRO A 52 -4.92 2.50 9.90
C PRO A 52 -4.06 2.92 11.11
N LYS A 53 -4.01 2.08 12.16
CA LYS A 53 -3.19 2.32 13.36
C LYS A 53 -1.71 2.36 13.03
N TRP A 54 -1.21 1.38 12.27
CA TRP A 54 0.18 1.35 11.83
C TRP A 54 0.50 2.54 10.92
N PHE A 55 -0.39 2.83 9.97
CA PHE A 55 -0.20 3.95 9.04
C PHE A 55 -0.10 5.28 9.77
N HIS A 56 -1.02 5.57 10.69
CA HIS A 56 -0.99 6.79 11.49
C HIS A 56 0.30 6.91 12.31
N LYS A 57 0.70 5.84 13.00
CA LYS A 57 1.91 5.79 13.83
C LYS A 57 3.20 6.02 13.04
N ASN A 58 3.28 5.53 11.79
CA ASN A 58 4.55 5.48 11.04
C ASN A 58 4.62 6.47 9.87
N ARG A 59 3.50 7.04 9.41
CA ARG A 59 3.45 7.83 8.17
C ARG A 59 2.70 9.15 8.26
N VAL A 60 1.99 9.44 9.36
CA VAL A 60 1.18 10.67 9.45
C VAL A 60 1.73 11.60 10.54
N ASP A 61 3.05 11.63 10.73
CA ASP A 61 3.72 12.65 11.55
C ASP A 61 3.60 14.06 10.93
N LYS A 62 3.42 14.11 9.61
CA LYS A 62 3.18 15.30 8.79
C LYS A 62 2.20 14.97 7.65
N PRO A 63 1.71 15.97 6.88
CA PRO A 63 0.95 15.68 5.67
C PRO A 63 1.71 14.75 4.73
N THR A 64 1.12 13.59 4.42
CA THR A 64 1.80 12.52 3.67
C THR A 64 1.00 12.14 2.44
N PHE A 65 1.66 12.19 1.28
CA PHE A 65 1.06 11.79 0.02
C PHE A 65 0.96 10.26 -0.10
N ALA A 66 -0.22 9.82 -0.47
CA ALA A 66 -0.47 8.55 -1.12
C ALA A 66 -0.95 8.80 -2.56
N ARG A 67 -1.27 7.73 -3.29
CA ARG A 67 -1.75 7.86 -4.68
C ARG A 67 -3.06 8.65 -4.73
N HIS A 68 -2.97 9.90 -5.20
CA HIS A 68 -4.10 10.85 -5.33
C HIS A 68 -4.77 11.29 -4.02
N VAL A 69 -4.13 11.07 -2.86
CA VAL A 69 -4.68 11.42 -1.54
C VAL A 69 -3.56 12.03 -0.67
N LEU A 70 -3.88 13.08 0.09
CA LEU A 70 -3.00 13.62 1.13
C LEU A 70 -3.59 13.26 2.50
N PHE A 71 -2.88 12.46 3.28
CA PHE A 71 -3.27 12.14 4.65
C PHE A 71 -2.79 13.23 5.61
N VAL A 72 -3.69 13.70 6.47
CA VAL A 72 -3.43 14.68 7.53
C VAL A 72 -4.05 14.19 8.84
N ASN A 73 -3.46 14.54 9.98
CA ASN A 73 -4.03 14.21 11.30
C ASN A 73 -5.29 15.02 11.60
N GLU A 74 -5.27 16.28 11.20
CA GLU A 74 -6.36 17.23 11.38
C GLU A 74 -6.36 18.22 10.21
N TYR A 75 -7.44 19.00 10.11
CA TYR A 75 -7.52 20.05 9.12
C TYR A 75 -6.63 21.23 9.53
N ASP A 76 -5.49 21.36 8.87
CA ASP A 76 -4.62 22.53 8.90
C ASP A 76 -4.39 23.02 7.47
N GLU A 77 -5.09 24.10 7.10
CA GLU A 77 -5.03 24.68 5.75
C GLU A 77 -3.61 25.12 5.37
N ALA A 78 -2.84 25.66 6.32
CA ALA A 78 -1.48 26.14 6.07
C ALA A 78 -0.53 24.97 5.80
N ALA A 79 -0.61 23.91 6.60
CA ALA A 79 0.18 22.70 6.40
C ALA A 79 -0.17 21.99 5.08
N ILE A 80 -1.47 21.94 4.73
CA ILE A 80 -1.92 21.36 3.45
C ILE A 80 -1.36 22.15 2.27
N LYS A 81 -1.47 23.49 2.27
CA LYS A 81 -0.92 24.34 1.20
C LYS A 81 0.59 24.19 1.05
N LEU A 82 1.30 24.13 2.16
CA LEU A 82 2.75 23.92 2.15
C LEU A 82 3.13 22.55 1.56
N ALA A 83 2.39 21.49 1.90
CA ALA A 83 2.65 20.15 1.41
C ALA A 83 2.44 20.00 -0.10
N VAL A 84 1.41 20.64 -0.66
CA VAL A 84 1.09 20.55 -2.12
C VAL A 84 2.00 21.40 -3.01
N GLN A 85 2.86 22.24 -2.41
CA GLN A 85 3.80 23.11 -3.12
C GLN A 85 5.22 22.52 -3.22
N GLN A 86 5.48 21.40 -2.56
CA GLN A 86 6.76 20.66 -2.62
C GLN A 86 6.82 19.75 -3.84
#